data_AF-A0A1H4W6H2-F1
#
_entry.id   AF-A0A1H4W6H2-F1
#
_cell.length_a   1.000
_cell.length_b   1.000
_cell.length_c   1.000
_cell.angle_alpha   90.00
_cell.angle_beta   90.00
_cell.angle_gamma   90.00
#
_symmetry.space_group_name_H-M   'P 1'
#
loop_
_entity.id
_entity.type
_entity.pdbx_description
1 polymer ?
#
loop_
_entity_poly.entity_id
_entity_poly.type
_entity_poly.pdbx_seq_one_letter_code
_entity_poly.pdbx_strand_id
1 'polypeptide(L)'
;MGILYPLHVSPEYGRYTGYHDSGRSLGAPVRIRSKLQDWFSPEEAGAVGDGVTDDTAAFRLLANEVNNIKCSSGKIYRVGEVDLDGRYVDATANVGFRPMAGSRYMFKLKGYDPRFFGGFTQDQSNAIAFQTTTAGYAAGASTIVVASVAGMEVGMVVFVEDSANVWFHTVITGINTGTNTISLRNPAAGAGFAGARVAAMYGTFVIEDATKWMMCHHNIVNSYGAILMRTTVEKVPGKDDIIHVSNKGTMIDVAVDNFRYFGICKMNETAGVKINDVKLWGGTSETIHYVGNNTAGPYAVADGATYLKRNVTVKIGDSPKTLGVDFEYTDLSGAEIRFLSGRYPPIGSDIYVTKFCEGIRGFIEDQRNTSVIHGGNNYNQVEALGLRIGIHCLNAELTDFANCISDSCSKVSVQLESCVETLRFSELFAGFAPANIRAFSTQKSQFHGLYTNRVPPSEMVNPALLDDNVYLYDSKIEISLPEWSGPDYQMAFGGTSTPILSGGEAFRLESTDALPAGNTKYLRVRGPFQTTVAPGETVTSEGTFLWFVARCSTSPGAGQSFTYQLYSNGAALGSPIAISGDGNYEASAYLVLAASLGVEIVVGVTASGGANASIHRATLLKR
;
A
#
# COMPACT_ATOMS: atom_id res chain seq x y z
N MET A 1 -14.42 -33.16 -53.38
CA MET A 1 -13.44 -34.02 -52.68
C MET A 1 -12.06 -33.60 -53.16
N GLY A 2 -11.24 -33.00 -52.30
CA GLY A 2 -9.83 -32.69 -52.59
C GLY A 2 -8.94 -33.69 -51.87
N ILE A 3 -8.03 -34.35 -52.57
CA ILE A 3 -7.13 -35.34 -51.99
C ILE A 3 -6.01 -34.60 -51.25
N LEU A 4 -5.96 -34.75 -49.93
CA LEU A 4 -4.84 -34.31 -49.10
C LEU A 4 -3.66 -35.29 -49.29
N TYR A 5 -2.66 -34.87 -50.07
CA TYR A 5 -1.36 -35.53 -50.06
C TYR A 5 -0.56 -35.05 -48.84
N PRO A 6 0.09 -35.94 -48.08
CA PRO A 6 1.02 -35.54 -47.04
C PRO A 6 2.26 -34.91 -47.70
N LEU A 7 2.38 -33.58 -47.63
CA LEU A 7 3.51 -32.86 -48.20
C LEU A 7 4.75 -33.08 -47.32
N HIS A 8 5.55 -34.09 -47.67
CA HIS A 8 6.80 -34.39 -46.98
C HIS A 8 7.88 -33.37 -47.39
N VAL A 9 7.88 -32.20 -46.76
CA VAL A 9 8.83 -31.12 -47.05
C VAL A 9 10.17 -31.44 -46.39
N SER A 10 11.18 -31.76 -47.21
CA SER A 10 12.57 -31.82 -46.74
C SER A 10 12.98 -30.49 -46.10
N PRO A 11 13.70 -30.48 -44.95
CA PRO A 11 14.15 -29.27 -44.28
C PRO A 11 14.92 -28.28 -45.17
N GLU A 12 15.57 -28.76 -46.24
CA GLU A 12 16.34 -27.94 -47.16
C GLU A 12 15.46 -27.15 -48.14
N TYR A 13 14.26 -27.63 -48.48
CA TYR A 13 13.39 -27.03 -49.49
C TYR A 13 12.49 -25.90 -48.96
N GLY A 14 12.27 -25.83 -47.64
CA GLY A 14 11.49 -24.75 -47.01
C GLY A 14 12.06 -23.34 -47.21
N ARG A 15 13.30 -23.20 -47.70
CA ARG A 15 13.93 -21.92 -48.05
C ARG A 15 13.39 -21.25 -49.31
N TYR A 16 12.79 -22.00 -50.24
CA TYR A 16 12.47 -21.49 -51.59
C TYR A 16 10.98 -21.48 -51.95
N THR A 17 10.12 -22.09 -51.13
CA THR A 17 8.67 -22.14 -51.39
C THR A 17 7.99 -20.83 -51.01
N GLY A 18 7.53 -20.08 -52.01
CA GLY A 18 6.64 -18.93 -51.83
C GLY A 18 5.18 -19.37 -51.65
N TYR A 19 4.40 -18.60 -50.88
CA TYR A 19 2.97 -18.82 -50.71
C TYR A 19 2.19 -17.54 -51.05
N HIS A 20 1.09 -17.71 -51.79
CA HIS A 20 0.12 -16.64 -52.02
C HIS A 20 -1.05 -16.79 -51.05
N ASP A 21 -1.20 -15.79 -50.19
CA ASP A 21 -2.32 -15.68 -49.25
C ASP A 21 -3.62 -15.43 -50.03
N SER A 22 -4.63 -16.30 -49.85
CA SER A 22 -5.81 -16.37 -50.72
C SER A 22 -6.77 -15.17 -50.62
N GLY A 23 -6.45 -14.19 -49.76
CA GLY A 23 -7.19 -12.93 -49.59
C GLY A 23 -6.46 -11.65 -50.02
N ARG A 24 -5.24 -11.69 -50.56
CA ARG A 24 -4.50 -10.48 -51.01
C ARG A 24 -4.09 -10.54 -52.48
N SER A 25 -4.79 -9.80 -53.32
CA SER A 25 -4.37 -9.51 -54.69
C SER A 25 -3.08 -8.67 -54.69
N LEU A 26 -2.08 -9.14 -55.45
CA LEU A 26 -0.86 -8.40 -55.84
C LEU A 26 0.06 -7.91 -54.69
N GLY A 27 0.09 -8.61 -53.56
CA GLY A 27 1.21 -8.52 -52.61
C GLY A 27 2.42 -9.32 -53.09
N ALA A 28 3.65 -8.82 -52.84
CA ALA A 28 4.88 -9.55 -53.12
C ALA A 28 4.90 -10.93 -52.42
N PRO A 29 5.50 -11.98 -53.02
CA PRO A 29 5.48 -13.33 -52.46
C PRO A 29 6.17 -13.37 -51.09
N VAL A 30 5.36 -13.54 -50.04
CA VAL A 30 5.84 -13.79 -48.68
C VAL A 30 6.41 -15.20 -48.65
N ARG A 31 7.64 -15.36 -48.14
CA ARG A 31 8.25 -16.68 -47.99
C ARG A 31 7.46 -17.46 -46.95
N ILE A 32 7.20 -18.75 -47.18
CA ILE A 32 6.53 -19.60 -46.17
C ILE A 32 7.24 -19.51 -44.82
N ARG A 33 8.57 -19.45 -44.83
CA ARG A 33 9.41 -19.20 -43.65
C ARG A 33 8.98 -17.94 -42.87
N SER A 34 8.78 -16.79 -43.53
CA SER A 34 8.43 -15.54 -42.84
C SER A 34 6.97 -15.44 -42.37
N LYS A 35 6.13 -16.48 -42.57
CA LYS A 35 4.84 -16.63 -41.86
C LYS A 35 4.86 -17.76 -40.83
N LEU A 36 5.77 -18.74 -40.97
CA LEU A 36 5.99 -19.81 -39.99
C LEU A 36 7.01 -19.45 -38.89
N GLN A 37 7.73 -18.33 -39.02
CA GLN A 37 8.77 -17.90 -38.06
C GLN A 37 8.31 -16.81 -37.08
N ASP A 38 7.05 -16.37 -37.13
CA ASP A 38 6.61 -15.29 -36.23
C ASP A 38 6.42 -15.78 -34.79
N TRP A 39 6.01 -17.04 -34.57
CA TRP A 39 5.72 -17.57 -33.24
C TRP A 39 6.23 -19.00 -33.11
N PHE A 40 6.92 -19.28 -32.01
CA PHE A 40 7.41 -20.62 -31.66
C PHE A 40 6.86 -21.05 -30.30
N SER A 41 6.55 -22.34 -30.15
CA SER A 41 6.07 -22.89 -28.87
C SER A 41 7.22 -23.44 -28.02
N PRO A 42 7.12 -23.40 -26.68
CA PRO A 42 8.11 -24.01 -25.81
C PRO A 42 8.38 -25.49 -26.12
N GLU A 43 7.36 -26.23 -26.57
CA GLU A 43 7.49 -27.64 -26.97
C GLU A 43 8.40 -27.85 -28.18
N GLU A 44 8.41 -26.92 -29.14
CA GLU A 44 9.31 -26.96 -30.31
C GLU A 44 10.79 -26.78 -29.89
N ALA A 45 11.02 -26.13 -28.74
CA ALA A 45 12.30 -26.01 -28.06
C ALA A 45 12.55 -27.09 -26.98
N GLY A 46 11.68 -28.10 -26.87
CA GLY A 46 11.85 -29.25 -25.99
C GLY A 46 11.17 -29.16 -24.62
N ALA A 47 10.32 -28.16 -24.36
CA ALA A 47 9.51 -28.13 -23.13
C ALA A 47 8.49 -29.27 -23.10
N VAL A 48 8.18 -29.75 -21.90
CA VAL A 48 7.14 -30.76 -21.65
C VAL A 48 5.83 -30.08 -21.21
N GLY A 49 5.91 -29.09 -20.33
CA GLY A 49 4.74 -28.36 -19.83
C GLY A 49 3.74 -29.22 -19.04
N ASP A 50 4.26 -30.14 -18.21
CA ASP A 50 3.50 -31.01 -17.29
C ASP A 50 3.39 -30.46 -15.85
N GLY A 51 4.02 -29.32 -15.57
CA GLY A 51 4.07 -28.65 -14.27
C GLY A 51 5.04 -29.27 -13.27
N VAL A 52 5.93 -30.16 -13.72
CA VAL A 52 6.89 -30.94 -12.91
C VAL A 52 8.30 -30.90 -13.50
N THR A 53 8.42 -31.16 -14.81
CA THR A 53 9.66 -31.17 -15.60
C THR A 53 10.21 -29.75 -15.76
N ASP A 54 11.53 -29.57 -15.65
CA ASP A 54 12.17 -28.27 -15.80
C ASP A 54 12.21 -27.83 -17.27
N ASP A 55 11.36 -26.87 -17.63
CA ASP A 55 11.23 -26.30 -18.97
C ASP A 55 12.17 -25.10 -19.20
N THR A 56 12.99 -24.72 -18.21
CA THR A 56 13.83 -23.49 -18.25
C THR A 56 14.75 -23.44 -19.47
N ALA A 57 15.33 -24.58 -19.86
CA ALA A 57 16.23 -24.64 -21.01
C ALA A 57 15.52 -24.29 -22.34
N ALA A 58 14.28 -24.74 -22.52
CA ALA A 58 13.47 -24.45 -23.71
C ALA A 58 13.09 -22.97 -23.78
N PHE A 59 12.65 -22.38 -22.65
CA PHE A 59 12.36 -20.95 -22.59
C PHE A 59 13.61 -20.07 -22.80
N ARG A 60 14.77 -20.45 -22.25
CA ARG A 60 16.05 -19.75 -22.52
C ARG A 60 16.47 -19.83 -23.98
N LEU A 61 16.30 -20.99 -24.63
CA LEU A 61 16.57 -21.14 -26.06
C LEU A 61 15.68 -20.20 -26.89
N LEU A 62 14.37 -20.20 -26.65
CA LEU A 62 13.45 -19.32 -27.37
C LEU A 62 13.74 -17.84 -27.08
N ALA A 63 14.00 -17.45 -25.84
CA ALA A 63 14.33 -16.08 -25.49
C ALA A 63 15.61 -15.57 -26.19
N ASN A 64 16.54 -16.45 -26.56
CA ASN A 64 17.72 -16.09 -27.34
C ASN A 64 17.45 -16.05 -28.86
N GLU A 65 16.72 -17.03 -29.39
CA GLU A 65 16.62 -17.28 -30.84
C GLU A 65 15.40 -16.63 -31.53
N VAL A 66 14.31 -16.31 -30.81
CA VAL A 66 13.04 -15.90 -31.41
C VAL A 66 12.48 -14.62 -30.80
N ASN A 67 11.70 -13.86 -31.57
CA ASN A 67 11.07 -12.63 -31.07
C ASN A 67 9.77 -12.87 -30.30
N ASN A 68 8.94 -13.82 -30.77
CA ASN A 68 7.65 -14.12 -30.14
C ASN A 68 7.51 -15.61 -29.79
N ILE A 69 7.05 -15.87 -28.57
CA ILE A 69 6.90 -17.18 -27.94
C ILE A 69 5.41 -17.41 -27.68
N LYS A 70 4.84 -18.46 -28.27
CA LYS A 70 3.42 -18.80 -28.10
C LYS A 70 3.28 -20.07 -27.27
N CYS A 71 2.86 -19.92 -26.03
CA CYS A 71 2.63 -21.04 -25.14
C CYS A 71 1.41 -21.86 -25.56
N SER A 72 1.52 -23.19 -25.46
CA SER A 72 0.46 -24.11 -25.88
C SER A 72 -0.66 -24.20 -24.85
N SER A 73 -1.91 -24.32 -25.32
CA SER A 73 -3.10 -24.23 -24.46
C SER A 73 -3.15 -25.29 -23.35
N GLY A 74 -3.51 -24.88 -22.14
CA GLY A 74 -3.69 -25.77 -20.98
C GLY A 74 -2.39 -26.38 -20.41
N LYS A 75 -1.22 -25.95 -20.88
CA LYS A 75 0.08 -26.37 -20.35
C LYS A 75 0.38 -25.71 -19.02
N ILE A 76 1.19 -26.38 -18.20
CA ILE A 76 1.80 -25.79 -17.00
C ILE A 76 3.30 -25.93 -17.14
N TYR A 77 4.04 -24.84 -17.33
CA TYR A 77 5.49 -24.91 -17.46
C TYR A 77 6.18 -24.72 -16.11
N ARG A 78 7.22 -25.49 -15.81
CA ARG A 78 8.07 -25.23 -14.63
C ARG A 78 9.33 -24.50 -15.09
N VAL A 79 9.45 -23.24 -14.69
CA VAL A 79 10.42 -22.30 -15.27
C VAL A 79 11.19 -21.63 -14.13
N GLY A 80 12.52 -21.67 -14.22
CA GLY A 80 13.43 -20.87 -13.41
C GLY A 80 13.74 -19.55 -14.09
N GLU A 81 14.95 -19.03 -13.91
CA GLU A 81 15.30 -17.68 -14.37
C GLU A 81 15.42 -17.57 -15.90
N VAL A 82 14.53 -16.81 -16.52
CA VAL A 82 14.52 -16.52 -17.97
C VAL A 82 14.50 -15.00 -18.19
N ASP A 83 15.47 -14.51 -18.95
CA ASP A 83 15.52 -13.11 -19.39
C ASP A 83 14.82 -12.94 -20.75
N LEU A 84 13.77 -12.12 -20.78
CA LEU A 84 12.98 -11.76 -21.95
C LEU A 84 13.42 -10.39 -22.48
N ASP A 85 14.55 -10.36 -23.19
CA ASP A 85 15.14 -9.15 -23.79
C ASP A 85 14.42 -8.76 -25.09
N GLY A 86 13.52 -7.78 -25.01
CA GLY A 86 12.68 -7.35 -26.14
C GLY A 86 11.82 -8.46 -26.76
N ARG A 87 11.41 -9.45 -25.96
CA ARG A 87 10.64 -10.64 -26.40
C ARG A 87 9.16 -10.53 -26.05
N TYR A 88 8.31 -11.11 -26.88
CA TYR A 88 6.86 -11.21 -26.64
C TYR A 88 6.47 -12.65 -26.29
N VAL A 89 5.97 -12.87 -25.07
CA VAL A 89 5.31 -14.13 -24.66
C VAL A 89 3.78 -13.97 -24.74
N ASP A 90 3.12 -14.84 -25.50
CA ASP A 90 1.67 -15.07 -25.50
C ASP A 90 1.34 -16.36 -24.73
N ALA A 91 0.69 -16.19 -23.59
CA ALA A 91 0.22 -17.20 -22.67
C ALA A 91 -1.32 -17.13 -22.46
N THR A 92 -2.03 -16.42 -23.33
CA THR A 92 -3.49 -16.18 -23.23
C THR A 92 -4.35 -17.45 -23.30
N ALA A 93 -3.79 -18.55 -23.80
CA ALA A 93 -4.46 -19.84 -23.95
C ALA A 93 -4.58 -20.66 -22.63
N ASN A 94 -4.87 -20.00 -21.50
CA ASN A 94 -4.93 -20.61 -20.16
C ASN A 94 -3.68 -21.43 -19.81
N VAL A 95 -2.52 -20.75 -19.82
CA VAL A 95 -1.20 -21.35 -19.55
C VAL A 95 -0.82 -21.09 -18.10
N GLY A 96 -0.37 -22.12 -17.40
CA GLY A 96 0.20 -22.02 -16.06
C GLY A 96 1.72 -21.93 -16.08
N PHE A 97 2.29 -21.23 -15.11
CA PHE A 97 3.72 -21.22 -14.83
C PHE A 97 3.98 -21.53 -13.35
N ARG A 98 5.06 -22.28 -13.06
CA ARG A 98 5.52 -22.59 -11.70
C ARG A 98 7.02 -22.33 -11.56
N PRO A 99 7.50 -21.72 -10.46
CA PRO A 99 8.92 -21.46 -10.28
C PRO A 99 9.70 -22.76 -10.04
N MET A 100 10.85 -22.88 -10.71
CA MET A 100 11.84 -23.90 -10.38
C MET A 100 12.47 -23.62 -9.01
N ALA A 101 12.86 -24.66 -8.27
CA ALA A 101 13.28 -24.53 -6.87
C ALA A 101 14.59 -23.75 -6.74
N GLY A 102 14.63 -22.74 -5.85
CA GLY A 102 15.80 -21.87 -5.66
C GLY A 102 16.04 -20.86 -6.79
N SER A 103 15.11 -20.73 -7.75
CA SER A 103 15.17 -19.68 -8.78
C SER A 103 14.82 -18.32 -8.17
N ARG A 104 15.63 -17.31 -8.45
CA ARG A 104 15.43 -15.95 -7.93
C ARG A 104 14.14 -15.32 -8.46
N TYR A 105 13.91 -15.47 -9.75
CA TYR A 105 12.71 -15.01 -10.48
C TYR A 105 12.37 -16.03 -11.56
N MET A 106 11.18 -15.90 -12.16
CA MET A 106 10.79 -16.70 -13.31
C MET A 106 11.08 -15.96 -14.61
N PHE A 107 10.50 -14.78 -14.78
CA PHE A 107 10.68 -13.97 -15.98
C PHE A 107 11.21 -12.59 -15.65
N LYS A 108 12.29 -12.19 -16.33
CA LYS A 108 12.79 -10.81 -16.33
C LYS A 108 12.48 -10.15 -17.67
N LEU A 109 11.58 -9.17 -17.68
CA LEU A 109 11.33 -8.30 -18.83
C LEU A 109 12.44 -7.24 -18.89
N LYS A 110 13.19 -7.17 -20.00
CA LYS A 110 14.29 -6.20 -20.20
C LYS A 110 14.39 -5.69 -21.64
N GLY A 111 15.17 -4.64 -21.86
CA GLY A 111 15.46 -4.12 -23.20
C GLY A 111 14.34 -3.25 -23.78
N TYR A 112 14.04 -3.37 -25.08
CA TYR A 112 13.06 -2.54 -25.77
C TYR A 112 11.82 -3.35 -26.21
N ASP A 113 10.64 -2.87 -25.82
CA ASP A 113 9.32 -3.45 -26.10
C ASP A 113 9.13 -4.93 -25.68
N PRO A 114 9.63 -5.40 -24.51
CA PRO A 114 9.36 -6.76 -24.03
C PRO A 114 7.91 -6.88 -23.54
N ARG A 115 7.25 -8.01 -23.81
CA ARG A 115 5.81 -8.20 -23.58
C ARG A 115 5.48 -9.55 -22.96
N PHE A 116 4.56 -9.56 -22.01
CA PHE A 116 3.99 -10.78 -21.44
C PHE A 116 2.46 -10.66 -21.37
N PHE A 117 1.75 -11.55 -22.04
CA PHE A 117 0.29 -11.53 -22.14
C PHE A 117 -0.33 -12.84 -21.68
N GLY A 118 -1.30 -12.79 -20.78
CA GLY A 118 -2.11 -13.94 -20.42
C GLY A 118 -1.47 -14.91 -19.42
N GLY A 119 -2.23 -15.93 -19.07
CA GLY A 119 -1.80 -17.04 -18.23
C GLY A 119 -1.84 -16.74 -16.73
N PHE A 120 -1.43 -17.72 -15.95
CA PHE A 120 -1.32 -17.60 -14.50
C PHE A 120 0.02 -18.15 -13.99
N THR A 121 0.50 -17.61 -12.89
CA THR A 121 1.69 -18.11 -12.19
C THR A 121 1.31 -18.58 -10.80
N GLN A 122 1.75 -19.78 -10.42
CA GLN A 122 1.58 -20.32 -9.06
C GLN A 122 2.96 -20.51 -8.42
N ASP A 123 3.37 -19.54 -7.60
CA ASP A 123 4.51 -19.68 -6.70
C ASP A 123 4.05 -20.35 -5.39
N GLN A 124 4.97 -21.02 -4.70
CA GLN A 124 4.70 -21.74 -3.45
C GLN A 124 5.83 -21.66 -2.40
N SER A 125 6.92 -20.89 -2.64
CA SER A 125 8.07 -20.56 -1.72
C SER A 125 9.46 -20.64 -2.35
N ASN A 126 9.60 -20.75 -3.67
CA ASN A 126 10.90 -21.12 -4.27
C ASN A 126 11.88 -19.94 -4.46
N ALA A 127 11.43 -18.70 -4.29
CA ALA A 127 12.17 -17.47 -4.65
C ALA A 127 12.62 -16.61 -3.44
N ILE A 128 12.68 -17.20 -2.23
CA ILE A 128 12.86 -16.45 -0.98
C ILE A 128 13.96 -17.04 -0.07
N ALA A 129 14.76 -16.16 0.51
CA ALA A 129 15.72 -16.46 1.56
C ALA A 129 15.18 -15.96 2.92
N PHE A 130 14.81 -16.90 3.79
CA PHE A 130 14.43 -16.62 5.17
C PHE A 130 15.61 -16.73 6.11
N GLN A 131 15.79 -15.72 6.96
CA GLN A 131 16.84 -15.67 7.97
C GLN A 131 16.31 -15.01 9.24
N THR A 132 17.07 -15.14 10.32
CA THR A 132 16.90 -14.33 11.53
C THR A 132 18.17 -13.52 11.79
N THR A 133 18.04 -12.40 12.51
CA THR A 133 19.20 -11.65 12.99
C THR A 133 19.91 -12.41 14.12
N THR A 134 21.24 -12.40 14.14
CA THR A 134 22.01 -13.03 15.24
C THR A 134 22.21 -12.10 16.43
N ALA A 135 22.05 -10.79 16.22
CA ALA A 135 22.10 -9.74 17.23
C ALA A 135 21.01 -8.69 16.95
N GLY A 136 20.70 -7.87 17.96
CA GLY A 136 19.88 -6.68 17.75
C GLY A 136 20.61 -5.64 16.88
N TYR A 137 19.85 -4.77 16.23
CA TYR A 137 20.36 -3.66 15.42
C TYR A 137 19.70 -2.35 15.83
N ALA A 138 20.43 -1.23 15.73
CA ALA A 138 19.91 0.09 16.07
C ALA A 138 19.03 0.66 14.94
N ALA A 139 18.12 1.58 15.28
CA ALA A 139 17.54 2.46 14.27
C ALA A 139 18.65 3.26 13.57
N GLY A 140 18.56 3.40 12.25
CA GLY A 140 19.63 3.95 11.42
C GLY A 140 20.76 2.97 11.08
N ALA A 141 20.65 1.68 11.41
CA ALA A 141 21.65 0.69 10.99
C ALA A 141 21.64 0.47 9.47
N SER A 142 22.78 0.72 8.81
CA SER A 142 22.98 0.48 7.37
C SER A 142 23.43 -0.95 7.05
N THR A 143 23.72 -1.77 8.07
CA THR A 143 24.07 -3.18 7.95
C THR A 143 23.36 -4.00 9.03
N ILE A 144 23.06 -5.26 8.72
CA ILE A 144 22.44 -6.21 9.65
C ILE A 144 23.18 -7.55 9.56
N VAL A 145 23.44 -8.16 10.72
CA VAL A 145 24.04 -9.50 10.81
C VAL A 145 22.92 -10.54 10.90
N VAL A 146 22.91 -11.47 9.95
CA VAL A 146 21.92 -12.55 9.82
C VAL A 146 22.54 -13.91 10.13
N ALA A 147 21.71 -14.93 10.40
CA ALA A 147 22.17 -16.28 10.70
C ALA A 147 22.99 -16.89 9.55
N SER A 148 22.58 -16.65 8.31
CA SER A 148 23.30 -17.00 7.08
C SER A 148 22.96 -16.02 5.97
N VAL A 149 23.86 -15.81 5.02
CA VAL A 149 23.59 -15.05 3.78
C VAL A 149 23.35 -15.97 2.57
N ALA A 150 23.23 -17.29 2.79
CA ALA A 150 22.94 -18.24 1.73
C ALA A 150 21.57 -17.94 1.08
N GLY A 151 21.56 -17.88 -0.26
CA GLY A 151 20.37 -17.54 -1.05
C GLY A 151 20.03 -16.05 -1.08
N MET A 152 20.82 -15.16 -0.46
CA MET A 152 20.65 -13.71 -0.55
C MET A 152 21.56 -13.11 -1.62
N GLU A 153 21.10 -12.07 -2.31
CA GLU A 153 21.88 -11.36 -3.33
C GLU A 153 21.68 -9.84 -3.30
N VAL A 154 22.65 -9.11 -3.85
CA VAL A 154 22.56 -7.67 -4.09
C VAL A 154 21.41 -7.38 -5.07
N GLY A 155 20.58 -6.39 -4.71
CA GLY A 155 19.40 -6.00 -5.46
C GLY A 155 18.10 -6.69 -5.03
N MET A 156 18.15 -7.75 -4.21
CA MET A 156 16.94 -8.31 -3.61
C MET A 156 16.21 -7.28 -2.75
N VAL A 157 14.88 -7.33 -2.78
CA VAL A 157 14.05 -6.63 -1.79
C VAL A 157 14.17 -7.40 -0.48
N VAL A 158 14.51 -6.73 0.60
CA VAL A 158 14.58 -7.33 1.94
C VAL A 158 13.59 -6.66 2.87
N PHE A 159 12.78 -7.49 3.52
CA PHE A 159 11.85 -7.12 4.58
C PHE A 159 12.47 -7.55 5.91
N VAL A 160 12.47 -6.63 6.86
CA VAL A 160 13.08 -6.84 8.19
C VAL A 160 12.09 -6.39 9.25
N GLU A 161 11.87 -7.24 10.24
CA GLU A 161 11.02 -6.99 11.41
C GLU A 161 11.78 -6.25 12.52
N ASP A 162 11.21 -5.16 13.04
CA ASP A 162 11.75 -4.43 14.19
C ASP A 162 11.12 -4.85 15.53
N SER A 163 11.57 -4.25 16.65
CA SER A 163 11.09 -4.57 17.99
C SER A 163 9.64 -4.18 18.29
N ALA A 164 8.98 -3.40 17.43
CA ALA A 164 7.54 -3.18 17.48
C ALA A 164 6.77 -4.19 16.61
N ASN A 165 7.43 -5.27 16.17
CA ASN A 165 6.98 -6.20 15.14
C ASN A 165 6.55 -5.47 13.85
N VAL A 166 7.12 -4.30 13.54
CA VAL A 166 6.85 -3.55 12.30
C VAL A 166 7.88 -3.96 11.26
N TRP A 167 7.39 -4.24 10.05
CA TRP A 167 8.25 -4.61 8.94
C TRP A 167 8.60 -3.39 8.11
N PHE A 168 9.88 -3.02 8.07
CA PHE A 168 10.38 -2.10 7.05
C PHE A 168 10.89 -2.89 5.83
N HIS A 169 11.00 -2.23 4.68
CA HIS A 169 11.63 -2.82 3.50
C HIS A 169 12.72 -1.91 2.94
N THR A 170 13.69 -2.54 2.29
CA THR A 170 14.86 -1.89 1.68
C THR A 170 15.45 -2.83 0.63
N VAL A 171 16.61 -2.49 0.07
CA VAL A 171 17.32 -3.30 -0.92
C VAL A 171 18.67 -3.73 -0.37
N ILE A 172 19.08 -4.98 -0.62
CA ILE A 172 20.44 -5.43 -0.31
C ILE A 172 21.43 -4.74 -1.26
N THR A 173 22.41 -4.01 -0.72
CA THR A 173 23.47 -3.31 -1.50
C THR A 173 24.83 -3.99 -1.44
N GLY A 174 25.02 -4.93 -0.52
CA GLY A 174 26.26 -5.67 -0.35
C GLY A 174 26.07 -6.87 0.57
N ILE A 175 26.93 -7.87 0.42
CA ILE A 175 26.91 -9.10 1.23
C ILE A 175 28.35 -9.41 1.63
N ASN A 176 28.57 -9.64 2.93
CA ASN A 176 29.82 -10.17 3.47
C ASN A 176 29.56 -11.58 4.02
N THR A 177 30.03 -12.59 3.29
CA THR A 177 29.91 -14.00 3.66
C THR A 177 30.79 -14.40 4.85
N GLY A 178 31.89 -13.67 5.11
CA GLY A 178 32.78 -13.94 6.25
C GLY A 178 32.19 -13.52 7.59
N THR A 179 31.21 -12.61 7.60
CA THR A 179 30.54 -12.11 8.82
C THR A 179 29.01 -12.28 8.77
N ASN A 180 28.47 -13.00 7.78
CA ASN A 180 27.03 -13.09 7.48
C ASN A 180 26.30 -11.74 7.59
N THR A 181 26.88 -10.70 7.00
CA THR A 181 26.35 -9.33 7.08
C THR A 181 25.77 -8.90 5.75
N ILE A 182 24.54 -8.39 5.77
CA ILE A 182 23.92 -7.71 4.62
C ILE A 182 24.04 -6.19 4.81
N SER A 183 24.36 -5.48 3.73
CA SER A 183 24.30 -4.03 3.65
C SER A 183 22.98 -3.59 3.03
N LEU A 184 22.39 -2.52 3.54
CA LEU A 184 21.08 -2.02 3.16
C LEU A 184 21.21 -0.71 2.36
N ARG A 185 20.36 -0.52 1.34
CA ARG A 185 20.25 0.75 0.59
C ARG A 185 19.79 1.89 1.49
N ASN A 186 18.67 1.65 2.17
CA ASN A 186 18.11 2.52 3.18
C ASN A 186 18.35 1.88 4.56
N PRO A 187 18.90 2.64 5.53
CA PRO A 187 19.08 2.15 6.90
C PRO A 187 17.77 1.71 7.56
N ALA A 188 17.88 0.87 8.59
CA ALA A 188 16.74 0.38 9.35
C ALA A 188 15.92 1.52 9.98
N ALA A 189 14.61 1.53 9.74
CA ALA A 189 13.72 2.60 10.24
C ALA A 189 13.49 2.51 11.77
N GLY A 190 13.50 1.30 12.32
CA GLY A 190 13.39 1.02 13.75
C GLY A 190 14.60 0.23 14.27
N ALA A 191 14.64 -0.01 15.58
CA ALA A 191 15.63 -0.89 16.20
C ALA A 191 15.09 -2.33 16.30
N GLY A 192 15.91 -3.33 15.99
CA GLY A 192 15.54 -4.74 16.08
C GLY A 192 16.22 -5.49 17.21
N PHE A 193 15.67 -6.66 17.52
CA PHE A 193 16.16 -7.60 18.53
C PHE A 193 16.93 -8.77 17.88
N ALA A 194 17.62 -9.56 18.69
CA ALA A 194 18.24 -10.81 18.22
C ALA A 194 17.13 -11.86 17.97
N GLY A 195 17.12 -12.49 16.80
CA GLY A 195 16.04 -13.38 16.36
C GLY A 195 14.96 -12.68 15.52
N ALA A 196 15.09 -11.39 15.25
CA ALA A 196 14.17 -10.65 14.37
C ALA A 196 14.14 -11.27 12.97
N ARG A 197 12.95 -11.37 12.36
CA ARG A 197 12.76 -12.05 11.08
C ARG A 197 13.25 -11.20 9.90
N VAL A 198 13.94 -11.85 8.97
CA VAL A 198 14.47 -11.26 7.73
C VAL A 198 14.02 -12.12 6.54
N ALA A 199 13.45 -11.48 5.53
CA ALA A 199 12.96 -12.13 4.32
C ALA A 199 13.48 -11.37 3.10
N ALA A 200 14.38 -11.97 2.33
CA ALA A 200 14.92 -11.40 1.10
C ALA A 200 14.45 -12.18 -0.13
N MET A 201 14.00 -11.49 -1.18
CA MET A 201 13.47 -12.11 -2.41
C MET A 201 13.55 -11.16 -3.61
N TYR A 202 13.37 -11.71 -4.81
CA TYR A 202 12.92 -10.94 -5.98
C TYR A 202 11.41 -11.07 -6.14
N GLY A 203 10.85 -10.38 -7.14
CA GLY A 203 9.51 -10.71 -7.63
C GLY A 203 9.56 -11.96 -8.52
N THR A 204 8.47 -12.71 -8.53
CA THR A 204 8.16 -13.76 -9.53
C THR A 204 8.40 -13.25 -10.96
N PHE A 205 7.95 -12.02 -11.23
CA PHE A 205 8.37 -11.21 -12.37
C PHE A 205 9.33 -10.11 -11.92
N VAL A 206 10.37 -9.89 -12.71
CA VAL A 206 11.25 -8.73 -12.61
C VAL A 206 11.08 -7.89 -13.89
N ILE A 207 10.97 -6.59 -13.74
CA ILE A 207 11.01 -5.63 -14.85
C ILE A 207 12.23 -4.76 -14.62
N GLU A 208 13.24 -4.91 -15.45
CA GLU A 208 14.57 -4.33 -15.25
C GLU A 208 15.06 -3.72 -16.56
N ASP A 209 15.42 -2.44 -16.52
CA ASP A 209 16.01 -1.73 -17.67
C ASP A 209 15.18 -1.84 -18.97
N ALA A 210 13.86 -1.87 -18.79
CA ALA A 210 12.90 -2.16 -19.84
C ALA A 210 12.19 -0.88 -20.32
N THR A 211 12.20 -0.62 -21.62
CA THR A 211 11.49 0.50 -22.25
C THR A 211 10.31 0.00 -23.07
N LYS A 212 9.15 0.65 -22.93
CA LYS A 212 7.86 0.24 -23.54
C LYS A 212 7.43 -1.18 -23.18
N TRP A 213 7.82 -1.69 -22.00
CA TRP A 213 7.38 -3.02 -21.57
C TRP A 213 5.86 -3.08 -21.43
N MET A 214 5.29 -4.28 -21.62
CA MET A 214 3.86 -4.52 -21.40
C MET A 214 3.61 -5.83 -20.66
N MET A 215 2.81 -5.78 -19.60
CA MET A 215 2.30 -6.97 -18.91
C MET A 215 0.77 -6.90 -18.85
N CYS A 216 0.08 -7.94 -19.31
CA CYS A 216 -1.37 -7.86 -19.53
C CYS A 216 -2.09 -9.19 -19.25
N HIS A 217 -3.31 -9.14 -18.70
CA HIS A 217 -4.20 -10.29 -18.47
C HIS A 217 -3.55 -11.46 -17.68
N HIS A 218 -2.76 -11.17 -16.64
CA HIS A 218 -1.97 -12.19 -15.93
C HIS A 218 -2.37 -12.30 -14.45
N ASN A 219 -2.56 -13.51 -13.92
CA ASN A 219 -2.82 -13.73 -12.49
C ASN A 219 -1.63 -14.43 -11.81
N ILE A 220 -1.09 -13.84 -10.73
CA ILE A 220 -0.05 -14.44 -9.88
C ILE A 220 -0.70 -14.86 -8.56
N VAL A 221 -0.73 -16.16 -8.27
CA VAL A 221 -1.35 -16.70 -7.05
C VAL A 221 -0.34 -17.31 -6.08
N ASN A 222 -0.59 -17.16 -4.78
CA ASN A 222 0.15 -17.75 -3.65
C ASN A 222 1.64 -17.36 -3.55
N SER A 223 2.05 -16.24 -4.16
CA SER A 223 3.47 -15.86 -4.22
C SER A 223 4.01 -15.21 -2.94
N TYR A 224 5.31 -15.37 -2.68
CA TYR A 224 5.95 -14.62 -1.61
C TYR A 224 6.22 -13.16 -2.03
N GLY A 225 6.59 -12.93 -3.29
CA GLY A 225 6.76 -11.60 -3.88
C GLY A 225 6.43 -11.64 -5.38
N ALA A 226 5.48 -10.84 -5.85
CA ALA A 226 4.93 -11.05 -7.19
C ALA A 226 5.65 -10.27 -8.31
N ILE A 227 5.72 -8.92 -8.25
CA ILE A 227 6.34 -8.13 -9.33
C ILE A 227 7.29 -7.07 -8.77
N LEU A 228 8.54 -7.10 -9.23
CA LEU A 228 9.59 -6.13 -8.89
C LEU A 228 9.97 -5.30 -10.12
N MET A 229 9.74 -4.00 -10.11
CA MET A 229 10.21 -3.06 -11.14
C MET A 229 11.41 -2.27 -10.61
N ARG A 230 12.51 -2.21 -11.36
CA ARG A 230 13.72 -1.46 -10.97
C ARG A 230 14.56 -1.04 -12.18
N THR A 231 15.56 -0.19 -11.97
CA THR A 231 16.68 0.00 -12.90
C THR A 231 17.96 -0.62 -12.34
N THR A 232 18.89 -0.99 -13.22
CA THR A 232 20.28 -1.24 -12.85
C THR A 232 21.04 0.07 -12.88
N VAL A 233 21.40 0.58 -11.70
CA VAL A 233 22.27 1.76 -11.57
C VAL A 233 23.72 1.33 -11.82
N GLU A 234 24.11 1.24 -13.09
CA GLU A 234 25.47 0.91 -13.47
C GLU A 234 26.35 2.18 -13.46
N LYS A 235 27.20 2.31 -12.43
CA LYS A 235 28.30 3.28 -12.44
C LYS A 235 29.35 2.81 -13.44
N VAL A 236 29.40 3.43 -14.62
CA VAL A 236 30.43 3.17 -15.63
C VAL A 236 31.81 3.51 -15.04
N PRO A 237 32.75 2.55 -14.91
CA PRO A 237 34.06 2.83 -14.33
C PRO A 237 34.81 3.91 -15.11
N GLY A 238 35.17 5.00 -14.44
CA GLY A 238 35.88 6.13 -15.05
C GLY A 238 34.99 7.18 -15.74
N LYS A 239 33.66 7.15 -15.56
CA LYS A 239 32.76 8.26 -15.86
C LYS A 239 31.93 8.62 -14.63
N ASP A 240 31.74 9.92 -14.40
CA ASP A 240 30.77 10.41 -13.42
C ASP A 240 29.32 10.31 -13.95
N ASP A 241 29.14 10.10 -15.27
CA ASP A 241 27.86 9.86 -15.92
C ASP A 241 27.31 8.47 -15.55
N ILE A 242 26.21 8.46 -14.78
CA ILE A 242 25.37 7.27 -14.60
C ILE A 242 24.52 7.10 -15.86
N ILE A 243 24.65 5.96 -16.55
CA ILE A 243 23.76 5.64 -17.68
C ILE A 243 22.45 5.10 -17.12
N HIS A 244 21.49 5.99 -16.92
CA HIS A 244 20.14 5.63 -16.49
C HIS A 244 19.38 4.93 -17.64
N VAL A 245 19.33 3.59 -17.63
CA VAL A 245 18.41 2.88 -18.52
C VAL A 245 16.98 3.09 -18.02
N SER A 246 16.18 3.80 -18.81
CA SER A 246 14.81 4.15 -18.42
C SER A 246 13.94 2.89 -18.28
N ASN A 247 13.44 2.60 -17.09
CA ASN A 247 12.35 1.65 -16.93
C ASN A 247 10.98 2.36 -17.10
N LYS A 248 10.27 2.06 -18.20
CA LYS A 248 9.03 2.73 -18.67
C LYS A 248 8.13 1.71 -19.35
N GLY A 249 6.85 1.62 -19.00
CA GLY A 249 5.93 0.67 -19.62
C GLY A 249 4.52 0.68 -19.05
N THR A 250 3.77 -0.40 -19.27
CA THR A 250 2.33 -0.47 -18.93
C THR A 250 1.89 -1.85 -18.45
N MET A 251 1.16 -1.87 -17.34
CA MET A 251 0.51 -3.04 -16.77
C MET A 251 -1.02 -2.89 -16.87
N ILE A 252 -1.74 -3.92 -17.33
CA ILE A 252 -3.20 -3.90 -17.51
C ILE A 252 -3.82 -5.21 -17.07
N ASP A 253 -4.88 -5.20 -16.26
CA ASP A 253 -5.62 -6.41 -15.85
C ASP A 253 -4.65 -7.50 -15.31
N VAL A 254 -3.98 -7.15 -14.22
CA VAL A 254 -3.07 -8.06 -13.51
C VAL A 254 -3.59 -8.26 -12.10
N ALA A 255 -3.84 -9.53 -11.76
CA ALA A 255 -4.22 -9.94 -10.42
C ALA A 255 -3.00 -10.55 -9.70
N VAL A 256 -2.90 -10.28 -8.41
CA VAL A 256 -1.95 -10.90 -7.50
C VAL A 256 -2.71 -11.32 -6.24
N ASP A 257 -3.00 -12.61 -6.14
CA ASP A 257 -3.82 -13.20 -5.08
C ASP A 257 -2.97 -13.98 -4.08
N ASN A 258 -3.37 -13.94 -2.80
CA ASN A 258 -2.80 -14.70 -1.69
C ASN A 258 -1.30 -14.51 -1.45
N PHE A 259 -0.75 -13.31 -1.68
CA PHE A 259 0.69 -13.07 -1.53
C PHE A 259 1.11 -12.66 -0.12
N ARG A 260 2.35 -12.99 0.27
CA ARG A 260 2.81 -12.81 1.67
C ARG A 260 3.64 -11.55 1.94
N TYR A 261 4.63 -11.19 1.12
CA TYR A 261 5.52 -10.04 1.41
C TYR A 261 5.18 -8.80 0.59
N PHE A 262 5.17 -8.92 -0.75
CA PHE A 262 4.71 -7.84 -1.61
C PHE A 262 3.95 -8.28 -2.87
N GLY A 263 2.99 -7.46 -3.28
CA GLY A 263 2.31 -7.59 -4.56
C GLY A 263 3.17 -6.96 -5.64
N ILE A 264 3.18 -5.63 -5.70
CA ILE A 264 4.02 -4.87 -6.63
C ILE A 264 4.98 -3.99 -5.83
N CYS A 265 6.27 -4.08 -6.16
CA CYS A 265 7.27 -3.14 -5.70
C CYS A 265 7.95 -2.47 -6.89
N LYS A 266 7.68 -1.17 -7.05
CA LYS A 266 8.38 -0.30 -7.99
C LYS A 266 9.46 0.46 -7.25
N MET A 267 10.69 0.32 -7.71
CA MET A 267 11.88 0.92 -7.12
C MET A 267 12.50 1.98 -8.04
N ASN A 268 13.45 2.73 -7.47
CA ASN A 268 14.37 3.71 -8.04
C ASN A 268 14.36 3.84 -9.58
N GLU A 269 14.24 5.08 -10.04
CA GLU A 269 14.46 5.55 -11.42
C GLU A 269 13.50 5.01 -12.49
N THR A 270 12.59 4.12 -12.08
CA THR A 270 11.43 3.69 -12.85
C THR A 270 10.44 4.86 -12.96
N ALA A 271 10.13 5.30 -14.18
CA ALA A 271 9.34 6.51 -14.46
C ALA A 271 8.34 6.26 -15.58
N GLY A 272 7.35 7.13 -15.76
CA GLY A 272 6.37 7.01 -16.85
C GLY A 272 5.63 5.65 -16.89
N VAL A 273 5.51 4.98 -15.75
CA VAL A 273 4.83 3.68 -15.64
C VAL A 273 3.34 3.91 -15.56
N LYS A 274 2.58 3.13 -16.33
CA LYS A 274 1.12 3.12 -16.30
C LYS A 274 0.62 1.80 -15.76
N ILE A 275 -0.30 1.84 -14.81
CA ILE A 275 -0.92 0.64 -14.23
C ILE A 275 -2.43 0.86 -14.29
N ASN A 276 -3.17 -0.10 -14.84
CA ASN A 276 -4.60 0.01 -15.02
C ASN A 276 -5.29 -1.31 -14.67
N ASP A 277 -6.31 -1.28 -13.80
CA ASP A 277 -7.05 -2.48 -13.35
C ASP A 277 -6.09 -3.54 -12.78
N VAL A 278 -5.50 -3.25 -11.61
CA VAL A 278 -4.54 -4.16 -10.97
C VAL A 278 -4.96 -4.46 -9.54
N LYS A 279 -5.11 -5.75 -9.26
CA LYS A 279 -5.73 -6.26 -8.03
C LYS A 279 -4.68 -6.96 -7.19
N LEU A 280 -4.41 -6.42 -6.00
CA LEU A 280 -3.40 -6.91 -5.08
C LEU A 280 -4.09 -7.37 -3.79
N TRP A 281 -4.56 -8.61 -3.82
CA TRP A 281 -5.32 -9.23 -2.73
C TRP A 281 -4.35 -10.11 -1.93
N GLY A 282 -3.70 -9.51 -0.94
CA GLY A 282 -2.65 -10.16 -0.15
C GLY A 282 -3.20 -11.11 0.91
N GLY A 283 -2.28 -11.71 1.66
CA GLY A 283 -2.56 -12.53 2.84
C GLY A 283 -2.81 -14.01 2.54
N THR A 284 -2.79 -14.83 3.58
CA THR A 284 -2.93 -16.29 3.48
C THR A 284 -3.67 -16.83 4.70
N SER A 285 -4.57 -17.79 4.49
CA SER A 285 -5.23 -18.50 5.60
C SER A 285 -4.31 -19.52 6.26
N GLU A 286 -4.24 -19.50 7.58
CA GLU A 286 -3.49 -20.44 8.43
C GLU A 286 -4.46 -21.13 9.39
N THR A 287 -4.38 -22.46 9.50
CA THR A 287 -5.23 -23.25 10.41
C THR A 287 -4.41 -23.82 11.54
N ILE A 288 -4.77 -23.45 12.76
CA ILE A 288 -4.21 -23.99 13.99
C ILE A 288 -5.13 -25.10 14.51
N HIS A 289 -4.53 -26.22 14.94
CA HIS A 289 -5.25 -27.36 15.51
C HIS A 289 -5.05 -27.41 17.03
N TYR A 290 -6.16 -27.60 17.75
CA TYR A 290 -6.21 -27.80 19.19
C TYR A 290 -7.06 -29.02 19.52
N VAL A 291 -6.87 -29.59 20.71
CA VAL A 291 -7.69 -30.69 21.24
C VAL A 291 -8.55 -30.16 22.38
N GLY A 292 -9.85 -30.43 22.30
CA GLY A 292 -10.82 -30.07 23.31
C GLY A 292 -10.56 -30.78 24.65
N ASN A 293 -10.73 -30.03 25.74
CA ASN A 293 -10.49 -30.47 27.11
C ASN A 293 -11.69 -30.19 28.03
N ASN A 294 -12.86 -29.85 27.46
CA ASN A 294 -14.07 -29.43 28.17
C ASN A 294 -13.89 -28.21 29.10
N THR A 295 -12.99 -27.29 28.74
CA THR A 295 -12.90 -25.95 29.32
C THR A 295 -13.22 -24.86 28.29
N ALA A 296 -13.35 -23.61 28.75
CA ALA A 296 -13.48 -22.43 27.90
C ALA A 296 -12.23 -22.15 27.03
N GLY A 297 -11.10 -22.80 27.29
CA GLY A 297 -9.78 -22.40 26.78
C GLY A 297 -8.90 -21.79 27.88
N PRO A 298 -8.03 -20.81 27.58
CA PRO A 298 -7.90 -20.11 26.29
C PRO A 298 -7.29 -20.97 25.18
N TYR A 299 -7.64 -20.64 23.95
CA TYR A 299 -6.96 -21.16 22.75
C TYR A 299 -6.34 -19.96 22.03
N ALA A 300 -5.01 -19.97 21.88
CA ALA A 300 -4.29 -18.86 21.28
C ALA A 300 -4.59 -18.74 19.78
N VAL A 301 -4.63 -17.51 19.29
CA VAL A 301 -4.61 -17.17 17.86
C VAL A 301 -3.23 -16.56 17.61
N ALA A 302 -2.21 -17.42 17.68
CA ALA A 302 -0.80 -17.02 17.71
C ALA A 302 -0.36 -16.22 16.46
N ASP A 303 0.69 -15.42 16.61
CA ASP A 303 1.19 -14.42 15.65
C ASP A 303 0.14 -13.36 15.26
N GLY A 304 0.32 -12.15 15.83
CA GLY A 304 -0.55 -10.97 15.68
C GLY A 304 -0.51 -10.30 14.31
N ALA A 305 -0.70 -11.10 13.25
CA ALA A 305 -1.13 -10.63 11.95
C ALA A 305 -2.62 -10.24 12.03
N THR A 306 -3.49 -11.21 12.33
CA THR A 306 -4.94 -11.08 12.20
C THR A 306 -5.51 -10.00 13.11
N TYR A 307 -5.96 -8.89 12.53
CA TYR A 307 -6.50 -7.74 13.27
C TYR A 307 -8.03 -7.63 13.24
N LEU A 308 -8.73 -8.35 12.34
CA LEU A 308 -10.19 -8.36 12.25
C LEU A 308 -10.79 -9.64 12.82
N LYS A 309 -11.82 -9.51 13.66
CA LYS A 309 -12.56 -10.65 14.22
C LYS A 309 -13.27 -11.49 13.15
N ARG A 310 -13.74 -10.85 12.06
CA ARG A 310 -14.36 -11.53 10.90
C ARG A 310 -13.40 -12.42 10.10
N ASN A 311 -12.09 -12.20 10.27
CA ASN A 311 -11.03 -12.93 9.58
C ASN A 311 -10.62 -14.23 10.29
N VAL A 312 -11.35 -14.66 11.32
CA VAL A 312 -11.12 -15.94 12.00
C VAL A 312 -12.39 -16.75 12.08
N THR A 313 -12.25 -18.03 11.74
CA THR A 313 -13.32 -19.03 11.80
C THR A 313 -12.90 -20.16 12.73
N VAL A 314 -13.88 -20.70 13.46
CA VAL A 314 -13.66 -21.77 14.44
C VAL A 314 -14.57 -22.93 14.10
N LYS A 315 -14.03 -24.16 14.14
CA LYS A 315 -14.80 -25.40 14.00
C LYS A 315 -14.46 -26.37 15.14
N ILE A 316 -15.42 -27.21 15.50
CA ILE A 316 -15.18 -28.40 16.34
C ILE A 316 -15.59 -29.62 15.51
N GLY A 317 -14.61 -30.46 15.15
CA GLY A 317 -14.73 -31.34 13.99
C GLY A 317 -15.15 -30.52 12.76
N ASP A 318 -16.19 -30.97 12.06
CA ASP A 318 -16.77 -30.24 10.92
C ASP A 318 -17.79 -29.15 11.33
N SER A 319 -18.16 -29.03 12.61
CA SER A 319 -19.21 -28.10 13.06
C SER A 319 -18.67 -26.67 13.22
N PRO A 320 -19.07 -25.70 12.37
CA PRO A 320 -18.66 -24.31 12.52
C PRO A 320 -19.25 -23.69 13.79
N LYS A 321 -18.54 -22.70 14.34
CA LYS A 321 -18.88 -21.98 15.56
C LYS A 321 -19.01 -20.49 15.29
N THR A 322 -19.93 -19.85 16.01
CA THR A 322 -20.31 -18.46 15.79
C THR A 322 -19.75 -17.55 16.89
N LEU A 323 -19.07 -16.48 16.47
CA LEU A 323 -18.55 -15.46 17.38
C LEU A 323 -19.71 -14.78 18.14
N GLY A 324 -19.55 -14.60 19.45
CA GLY A 324 -20.57 -14.05 20.36
C GLY A 324 -21.66 -15.05 20.78
N VAL A 325 -21.65 -16.29 20.26
CA VAL A 325 -22.68 -17.31 20.56
C VAL A 325 -22.06 -18.63 21.06
N ASP A 326 -21.00 -19.08 20.41
CA ASP A 326 -20.22 -20.27 20.82
C ASP A 326 -18.90 -19.87 21.48
N PHE A 327 -18.25 -18.80 21.00
CA PHE A 327 -16.98 -18.30 21.49
C PHE A 327 -16.88 -16.77 21.44
N GLU A 328 -15.94 -16.20 22.17
CA GLU A 328 -15.58 -14.77 22.18
C GLU A 328 -14.08 -14.56 21.93
N TYR A 329 -13.71 -13.32 21.62
CA TYR A 329 -12.32 -12.86 21.59
C TYR A 329 -11.95 -12.20 22.91
N THR A 330 -10.82 -12.59 23.50
CA THR A 330 -10.27 -11.95 24.70
C THR A 330 -8.85 -11.45 24.47
N ASP A 331 -8.58 -10.20 24.85
CA ASP A 331 -7.30 -9.49 24.69
C ASP A 331 -6.49 -9.43 26.00
N LEU A 332 -6.77 -10.34 26.95
CA LEU A 332 -6.23 -10.30 28.32
C LEU A 332 -4.74 -10.67 28.43
N SER A 333 -4.17 -11.32 27.41
CA SER A 333 -2.77 -11.78 27.39
C SER A 333 -2.19 -11.96 25.98
N GLY A 334 -2.94 -11.58 24.95
CA GLY A 334 -2.69 -11.89 23.53
C GLY A 334 -4.00 -12.21 22.82
N ALA A 335 -3.98 -12.31 21.49
CA ALA A 335 -5.15 -12.69 20.71
C ALA A 335 -5.57 -14.14 21.05
N GLU A 336 -6.62 -14.31 21.85
CA GLU A 336 -7.14 -15.61 22.28
C GLU A 336 -8.63 -15.72 21.95
N ILE A 337 -9.08 -16.93 21.61
CA ILE A 337 -10.50 -17.28 21.66
C ILE A 337 -10.84 -18.01 22.96
N ARG A 338 -12.06 -17.79 23.46
CA ARG A 338 -12.64 -18.53 24.59
C ARG A 338 -14.06 -18.98 24.27
N PHE A 339 -14.37 -20.23 24.55
CA PHE A 339 -15.73 -20.75 24.40
C PHE A 339 -16.64 -20.28 25.53
N LEU A 340 -17.85 -19.88 25.19
CA LEU A 340 -18.83 -19.38 26.16
C LEU A 340 -19.36 -20.52 27.05
N SER A 341 -19.90 -20.16 28.22
CA SER A 341 -20.41 -21.14 29.19
C SER A 341 -21.46 -22.07 28.56
N GLY A 342 -21.31 -23.38 28.75
CA GLY A 342 -22.17 -24.39 28.13
C GLY A 342 -21.88 -24.69 26.65
N ARG A 343 -20.84 -24.08 26.06
CA ARG A 343 -20.40 -24.29 24.67
C ARG A 343 -18.99 -24.92 24.56
N TYR A 344 -18.47 -25.46 25.66
CA TYR A 344 -17.10 -25.97 25.72
C TYR A 344 -16.88 -27.16 24.78
N PRO A 345 -15.71 -27.25 24.11
CA PRO A 345 -15.35 -28.39 23.28
C PRO A 345 -15.28 -29.68 24.09
N PRO A 346 -15.96 -30.78 23.69
CA PRO A 346 -15.85 -32.07 24.35
C PRO A 346 -14.40 -32.55 24.46
N ILE A 347 -14.09 -33.32 25.52
CA ILE A 347 -12.75 -33.91 25.71
C ILE A 347 -12.39 -34.76 24.49
N GLY A 348 -11.23 -34.50 23.88
CA GLY A 348 -10.75 -35.22 22.70
C GLY A 348 -11.36 -34.79 21.38
N SER A 349 -12.22 -33.77 21.34
CA SER A 349 -12.72 -33.21 20.07
C SER A 349 -11.66 -32.36 19.38
N ASP A 350 -11.51 -32.50 18.06
CA ASP A 350 -10.65 -31.63 17.27
C ASP A 350 -11.25 -30.22 17.18
N ILE A 351 -10.43 -29.21 17.45
CA ILE A 351 -10.77 -27.79 17.28
C ILE A 351 -9.87 -27.23 16.19
N TYR A 352 -10.46 -26.64 15.16
CA TYR A 352 -9.74 -25.95 14.10
C TYR A 352 -10.01 -24.46 14.19
N VAL A 353 -8.96 -23.67 14.35
CA VAL A 353 -9.01 -22.20 14.32
C VAL A 353 -8.29 -21.75 13.06
N THR A 354 -9.06 -21.36 12.04
CA THR A 354 -8.52 -20.84 10.78
C THR A 354 -8.57 -19.32 10.81
N LYS A 355 -7.39 -18.69 10.78
CA LYS A 355 -7.19 -17.23 10.77
C LYS A 355 -6.63 -16.78 9.42
N PHE A 356 -6.91 -15.55 9.02
CA PHE A 356 -6.24 -14.91 7.90
C PHE A 356 -5.00 -14.13 8.38
N CYS A 357 -3.85 -14.42 7.81
CA CYS A 357 -2.60 -13.70 8.06
C CYS A 357 -2.34 -12.76 6.88
N GLU A 358 -2.41 -11.44 7.11
CA GLU A 358 -2.32 -10.40 6.09
C GLU A 358 -0.95 -10.39 5.38
N GLY A 359 -0.94 -10.00 4.10
CA GLY A 359 0.31 -9.75 3.37
C GLY A 359 0.99 -8.47 3.87
N ILE A 360 2.32 -8.33 3.78
CA ILE A 360 2.98 -7.19 4.43
C ILE A 360 2.71 -5.85 3.70
N ARG A 361 2.92 -5.77 2.38
CA ARG A 361 2.72 -4.53 1.59
C ARG A 361 2.08 -4.82 0.23
N GLY A 362 1.06 -4.08 -0.17
CA GLY A 362 0.41 -4.30 -1.46
C GLY A 362 1.17 -3.69 -2.61
N PHE A 363 0.95 -2.39 -2.80
CA PHE A 363 1.62 -1.57 -3.79
C PHE A 363 2.69 -0.72 -3.12
N ILE A 364 3.94 -0.83 -3.58
CA ILE A 364 5.07 -0.02 -3.10
C ILE A 364 5.60 0.83 -4.25
N GLU A 365 5.64 2.14 -4.04
CA GLU A 365 6.40 3.10 -4.85
C GLU A 365 7.58 3.61 -4.00
N ASP A 366 8.79 3.13 -4.28
CA ASP A 366 10.02 3.48 -3.57
C ASP A 366 11.02 4.19 -4.48
N GLN A 367 11.12 5.51 -4.33
CA GLN A 367 12.11 6.36 -5.02
C GLN A 367 13.20 6.87 -4.06
N ARG A 368 13.43 6.21 -2.92
CA ARG A 368 14.50 6.62 -2.00
C ARG A 368 15.89 6.52 -2.64
N ASN A 369 16.72 7.54 -2.40
CA ASN A 369 18.08 7.66 -2.92
C ASN A 369 18.18 7.73 -4.46
N THR A 370 17.17 8.29 -5.14
CA THR A 370 17.34 8.80 -6.50
C THR A 370 18.03 10.17 -6.47
N SER A 371 18.83 10.47 -7.50
CA SER A 371 19.48 11.79 -7.69
C SER A 371 18.77 12.67 -8.71
N VAL A 372 17.68 12.16 -9.31
CA VAL A 372 16.93 12.77 -10.41
C VAL A 372 15.43 12.60 -10.11
N ILE A 373 14.61 13.56 -10.54
CA ILE A 373 13.15 13.49 -10.38
C ILE A 373 12.57 12.49 -11.39
N HIS A 374 11.88 11.45 -10.90
CA HIS A 374 11.32 10.37 -11.72
C HIS A 374 9.79 10.33 -11.63
N GLY A 375 9.14 10.93 -12.62
CA GLY A 375 7.71 11.21 -12.60
C GLY A 375 6.90 10.72 -13.80
N GLY A 376 5.66 11.19 -13.86
CA GLY A 376 4.70 10.86 -14.92
C GLY A 376 4.11 9.45 -14.79
N ASN A 377 4.14 8.88 -13.59
CA ASN A 377 3.50 7.61 -13.31
C ASN A 377 1.98 7.82 -13.14
N ASN A 378 1.19 6.89 -13.63
CA ASN A 378 -0.27 6.96 -13.56
C ASN A 378 -0.84 5.59 -13.20
N TYR A 379 -1.51 5.51 -12.05
CA TYR A 379 -2.01 4.28 -11.46
C TYR A 379 -3.53 4.39 -11.33
N ASN A 380 -4.26 3.75 -12.24
CA ASN A 380 -5.71 3.75 -12.30
C ASN A 380 -6.28 2.39 -11.88
N GLN A 381 -7.36 2.36 -11.09
CA GLN A 381 -8.02 1.11 -10.68
C GLN A 381 -7.03 0.12 -10.03
N VAL A 382 -6.20 0.61 -9.10
CA VAL A 382 -5.36 -0.24 -8.26
C VAL A 382 -6.12 -0.59 -6.98
N GLU A 383 -6.31 -1.88 -6.73
CA GLU A 383 -6.89 -2.42 -5.50
C GLU A 383 -5.80 -3.05 -4.63
N ALA A 384 -5.75 -2.71 -3.33
CA ALA A 384 -4.80 -3.27 -2.37
C ALA A 384 -5.55 -3.72 -1.09
N LEU A 385 -5.82 -5.03 -0.99
CA LEU A 385 -6.71 -5.63 0.00
C LEU A 385 -6.00 -6.67 0.88
N GLY A 386 -6.36 -6.77 2.16
CA GLY A 386 -5.92 -7.88 3.04
C GLY A 386 -4.45 -7.81 3.44
N LEU A 387 -3.95 -6.59 3.67
CA LEU A 387 -2.53 -6.28 3.82
C LEU A 387 -2.23 -5.65 5.17
N ARG A 388 -0.96 -5.47 5.54
CA ARG A 388 -0.60 -4.60 6.66
C ARG A 388 -0.55 -3.15 6.22
N ILE A 389 0.08 -2.88 5.08
CA ILE A 389 0.07 -1.58 4.41
C ILE A 389 -0.42 -1.79 2.98
N GLY A 390 -1.51 -1.14 2.60
CA GLY A 390 -2.12 -1.29 1.28
C GLY A 390 -1.28 -0.66 0.17
N ILE A 391 -1.27 0.67 0.12
CA ILE A 391 -0.45 1.49 -0.77
C ILE A 391 0.62 2.20 0.07
N HIS A 392 1.88 2.06 -0.33
CA HIS A 392 3.02 2.69 0.32
C HIS A 392 3.85 3.52 -0.65
N CYS A 393 3.98 4.81 -0.36
CA CYS A 393 4.81 5.74 -1.13
C CYS A 393 5.99 6.21 -0.27
N LEU A 394 7.21 6.06 -0.80
CA LEU A 394 8.48 6.39 -0.16
C LEU A 394 9.28 7.30 -1.10
N ASN A 395 9.46 8.56 -0.72
CA ASN A 395 10.06 9.59 -1.57
C ASN A 395 9.38 9.68 -2.96
N ALA A 396 8.12 9.27 -3.09
CA ALA A 396 7.43 9.24 -4.38
C ALA A 396 7.19 10.66 -4.89
N GLU A 397 7.28 10.83 -6.21
CA GLU A 397 7.21 12.13 -6.88
C GLU A 397 6.33 12.02 -8.14
N LEU A 398 5.64 13.11 -8.48
CA LEU A 398 4.96 13.31 -9.78
C LEU A 398 4.15 12.09 -10.24
N THR A 399 3.30 11.58 -9.35
CA THR A 399 2.57 10.33 -9.51
C THR A 399 1.08 10.55 -9.22
N ASP A 400 0.23 10.20 -10.18
CA ASP A 400 -1.22 10.30 -10.07
C ASP A 400 -1.83 8.90 -9.80
N PHE A 401 -2.59 8.77 -8.73
CA PHE A 401 -3.44 7.64 -8.38
C PHE A 401 -4.91 7.99 -8.68
N ALA A 402 -5.63 7.11 -9.36
CA ALA A 402 -7.01 7.31 -9.80
C ALA A 402 -7.87 6.06 -9.56
N ASN A 403 -9.10 6.22 -9.09
CA ASN A 403 -10.05 5.11 -8.87
C ASN A 403 -9.47 3.98 -8.00
N CYS A 404 -8.64 4.32 -7.00
CA CYS A 404 -7.89 3.36 -6.20
C CYS A 404 -8.70 2.88 -5.00
N ILE A 405 -8.52 1.61 -4.63
CA ILE A 405 -9.10 1.01 -3.43
C ILE A 405 -7.97 0.48 -2.56
N SER A 406 -7.93 0.88 -1.30
CA SER A 406 -7.11 0.21 -0.30
C SER A 406 -7.95 -0.06 0.94
N ASP A 407 -8.23 -1.34 1.19
CA ASP A 407 -9.20 -1.75 2.20
C ASP A 407 -8.71 -2.92 3.05
N SER A 408 -9.30 -3.05 4.23
CA SER A 408 -9.08 -4.17 5.14
C SER A 408 -7.59 -4.35 5.47
N CYS A 409 -6.87 -3.25 5.71
CA CYS A 409 -5.44 -3.25 6.02
C CYS A 409 -5.10 -3.20 7.52
N SER A 410 -4.27 -4.10 8.05
CA SER A 410 -4.00 -4.30 9.48
C SER A 410 -3.16 -3.23 10.19
N LYS A 411 -2.60 -2.26 9.46
CA LYS A 411 -1.95 -1.07 10.02
C LYS A 411 -2.45 0.22 9.38
N VAL A 412 -2.43 0.30 8.05
CA VAL A 412 -2.90 1.49 7.31
C VAL A 412 -3.19 1.20 5.84
N SER A 413 -4.24 1.82 5.30
CA SER A 413 -4.57 1.71 3.86
C SER A 413 -3.53 2.44 2.99
N VAL A 414 -3.34 3.75 3.18
CA VAL A 414 -2.33 4.55 2.46
C VAL A 414 -1.28 5.14 3.41
N GLN A 415 -0.01 4.79 3.20
CA GLN A 415 1.11 5.35 3.93
C GLN A 415 2.04 6.14 2.99
N LEU A 416 2.31 7.39 3.33
CA LEU A 416 3.18 8.31 2.61
C LEU A 416 4.38 8.69 3.50
N GLU A 417 5.59 8.58 2.98
CA GLU A 417 6.83 8.90 3.70
C GLU A 417 7.75 9.73 2.82
N SER A 418 8.19 10.88 3.32
CA SER A 418 9.21 11.75 2.70
C SER A 418 8.95 12.11 1.22
N CYS A 419 7.69 12.07 0.80
CA CYS A 419 7.31 12.43 -0.57
C CYS A 419 7.26 13.95 -0.70
N VAL A 420 8.04 14.56 -1.61
CA VAL A 420 8.29 16.02 -1.62
C VAL A 420 7.71 16.76 -2.84
N GLU A 421 7.32 16.02 -3.87
CA GLU A 421 6.64 16.53 -5.06
C GLU A 421 5.22 15.99 -5.19
N THR A 422 4.44 16.62 -6.07
CA THR A 422 3.00 16.39 -6.19
C THR A 422 2.67 14.90 -6.40
N LEU A 423 2.00 14.33 -5.40
CA LEU A 423 1.21 13.10 -5.51
C LEU A 423 -0.25 13.51 -5.55
N ARG A 424 -1.03 12.89 -6.44
CA ARG A 424 -2.48 13.08 -6.45
C ARG A 424 -3.18 11.77 -6.22
N PHE A 425 -4.20 11.79 -5.38
CA PHE A 425 -5.18 10.75 -5.26
C PHE A 425 -6.51 11.33 -5.74
N SER A 426 -7.13 10.68 -6.71
CA SER A 426 -8.43 11.00 -7.27
C SER A 426 -9.32 9.77 -7.16
N GLU A 427 -10.50 9.89 -6.55
CA GLU A 427 -11.41 8.76 -6.35
C GLU A 427 -10.73 7.60 -5.59
N LEU A 428 -10.22 7.91 -4.38
CA LEU A 428 -9.56 6.95 -3.49
C LEU A 428 -10.52 6.45 -2.39
N PHE A 429 -10.80 5.15 -2.39
CA PHE A 429 -11.34 4.48 -1.20
C PHE A 429 -10.20 4.00 -0.31
N ALA A 430 -10.17 4.45 0.94
CA ALA A 430 -9.23 4.01 1.98
C ALA A 430 -10.02 3.54 3.22
N GLY A 431 -10.16 2.22 3.42
CA GLY A 431 -11.12 1.68 4.37
C GLY A 431 -10.66 0.49 5.21
N PHE A 432 -11.49 0.18 6.21
CA PHE A 432 -11.39 -0.90 7.21
C PHE A 432 -10.01 -1.09 7.85
N ALA A 433 -9.15 -0.07 7.84
CA ALA A 433 -7.86 -0.09 8.52
C ALA A 433 -7.91 0.64 9.87
N PRO A 434 -6.94 0.40 10.79
CA PRO A 434 -6.83 1.15 12.04
C PRO A 434 -6.56 2.65 11.85
N ALA A 435 -5.90 3.01 10.75
CA ALA A 435 -5.82 4.36 10.18
C ALA A 435 -5.95 4.24 8.66
N ASN A 436 -6.61 5.16 7.97
CA ASN A 436 -6.75 5.06 6.51
C ASN A 436 -5.65 5.82 5.76
N ILE A 437 -5.20 6.96 6.30
CA ILE A 437 -4.06 7.72 5.75
C ILE A 437 -3.05 8.02 6.85
N ARG A 438 -1.77 7.69 6.60
CA ARG A 438 -0.64 8.16 7.42
C ARG A 438 0.37 8.89 6.52
N ALA A 439 0.77 10.11 6.89
CA ALA A 439 1.80 10.87 6.18
C ALA A 439 2.94 11.27 7.13
N PHE A 440 4.18 10.98 6.76
CA PHE A 440 5.38 11.35 7.50
C PHE A 440 6.31 12.17 6.59
N SER A 441 6.80 13.32 7.06
CA SER A 441 7.71 14.22 6.33
C SER A 441 7.27 14.56 4.89
N THR A 442 5.98 14.47 4.59
CA THR A 442 5.43 14.47 3.22
C THR A 442 4.84 15.83 2.87
N GLN A 443 5.13 16.34 1.68
CA GLN A 443 4.76 17.65 1.19
C GLN A 443 4.00 17.53 -0.14
N LYS A 444 2.97 18.36 -0.35
CA LYS A 444 2.23 18.51 -1.63
C LYS A 444 1.43 17.28 -2.11
N SER A 445 1.10 16.32 -1.25
CA SER A 445 0.12 15.28 -1.63
C SER A 445 -1.29 15.85 -1.61
N GLN A 446 -2.10 15.58 -2.64
CA GLN A 446 -3.45 16.11 -2.83
C GLN A 446 -4.46 14.96 -2.87
N PHE A 447 -5.57 15.11 -2.15
CA PHE A 447 -6.68 14.13 -2.09
C PHE A 447 -7.97 14.76 -2.62
N HIS A 448 -8.44 14.21 -3.73
CA HIS A 448 -9.69 14.52 -4.43
C HIS A 448 -10.55 13.27 -4.51
N GLY A 449 -11.87 13.40 -4.40
CA GLY A 449 -12.80 12.25 -4.37
C GLY A 449 -12.41 11.18 -3.34
N LEU A 450 -11.96 11.55 -2.14
CA LEU A 450 -11.55 10.57 -1.14
C LEU A 450 -12.80 9.87 -0.54
N TYR A 451 -12.61 8.70 0.05
CA TYR A 451 -13.58 8.04 0.92
C TYR A 451 -12.79 7.31 2.02
N THR A 452 -13.02 7.67 3.28
CA THR A 452 -12.38 7.04 4.43
C THR A 452 -13.40 6.37 5.33
N ASN A 453 -13.20 5.09 5.66
CA ASN A 453 -14.03 4.38 6.63
C ASN A 453 -13.15 3.53 7.55
N ARG A 454 -12.77 4.08 8.71
CA ARG A 454 -11.90 3.40 9.69
C ARG A 454 -12.61 2.18 10.27
N VAL A 455 -11.87 1.11 10.58
CA VAL A 455 -12.44 -0.08 11.18
C VAL A 455 -13.14 0.24 12.52
N PRO A 456 -14.37 -0.27 12.77
CA PRO A 456 -15.00 -0.13 14.07
C PRO A 456 -14.19 -0.86 15.16
N PRO A 457 -13.97 -0.26 16.36
CA PRO A 457 -13.25 -0.92 17.47
C PRO A 457 -13.88 -2.26 17.88
N SER A 458 -15.20 -2.41 17.70
CA SER A 458 -15.95 -3.64 17.93
C SER A 458 -15.54 -4.79 17.00
N GLU A 459 -15.11 -4.50 15.76
CA GLU A 459 -14.66 -5.49 14.77
C GLU A 459 -13.17 -5.86 14.90
N MET A 460 -12.36 -5.04 15.57
CA MET A 460 -10.93 -5.31 15.77
C MET A 460 -10.68 -6.40 16.81
N VAL A 461 -9.66 -7.24 16.60
CA VAL A 461 -9.15 -8.21 17.59
C VAL A 461 -8.52 -7.48 18.77
N ASN A 462 -7.65 -6.50 18.50
CA ASN A 462 -7.05 -5.61 19.50
C ASN A 462 -7.40 -4.14 19.18
N PRO A 463 -8.37 -3.53 19.89
CA PRO A 463 -8.78 -2.14 19.67
C PRO A 463 -7.72 -1.09 20.04
N ALA A 464 -6.68 -1.43 20.81
CA ALA A 464 -5.62 -0.49 21.18
C ALA A 464 -4.65 -0.18 20.02
N LEU A 465 -4.78 -0.88 18.88
CA LEU A 465 -4.09 -0.57 17.63
C LEU A 465 -4.82 0.48 16.77
N LEU A 466 -6.02 0.90 17.16
CA LEU A 466 -6.76 1.99 16.51
C LEU A 466 -5.97 3.29 16.62
N ASP A 467 -5.90 4.04 15.52
CA ASP A 467 -5.23 5.34 15.44
C ASP A 467 -6.17 6.32 14.71
N ASP A 468 -5.81 7.59 14.59
CA ASP A 468 -6.65 8.57 13.90
C ASP A 468 -6.81 8.23 12.42
N ASN A 469 -8.00 8.52 11.87
CA ASN A 469 -8.36 8.16 10.50
C ASN A 469 -7.37 8.77 9.48
N VAL A 470 -6.97 10.02 9.70
CA VAL A 470 -5.86 10.68 9.00
C VAL A 470 -4.80 11.15 10.00
N TYR A 471 -3.59 10.58 9.94
CA TYR A 471 -2.48 10.95 10.83
C TYR A 471 -1.34 11.61 10.05
N LEU A 472 -0.92 12.81 10.47
CA LEU A 472 0.18 13.56 9.83
C LEU A 472 1.33 13.81 10.83
N TYR A 473 2.58 13.62 10.40
CA TYR A 473 3.77 14.00 11.14
C TYR A 473 4.75 14.76 10.22
N ASP A 474 5.18 15.96 10.62
CA ASP A 474 5.94 16.92 9.79
C ASP A 474 5.45 17.01 8.33
N SER A 475 4.13 16.91 8.11
CA SER A 475 3.54 16.72 6.78
C SER A 475 2.51 17.79 6.40
N LYS A 476 2.43 18.06 5.10
CA LYS A 476 1.53 19.02 4.47
C LYS A 476 0.83 18.36 3.28
N ILE A 477 -0.38 17.88 3.53
CA ILE A 477 -1.29 17.32 2.52
C ILE A 477 -2.48 18.24 2.28
N GLU A 478 -3.07 18.18 1.10
CA GLU A 478 -4.31 18.88 0.75
C GLU A 478 -5.48 17.88 0.67
N ILE A 479 -6.63 18.23 1.25
CA ILE A 479 -7.87 17.45 1.18
C ILE A 479 -9.01 18.37 0.72
N SER A 480 -9.66 18.02 -0.39
CA SER A 480 -10.89 18.67 -0.85
C SER A 480 -12.05 18.26 0.05
N LEU A 481 -12.54 19.17 0.90
CA LEU A 481 -13.59 18.85 1.87
C LEU A 481 -14.92 18.44 1.25
N PRO A 482 -15.48 19.11 0.21
CA PRO A 482 -16.73 18.65 -0.41
C PRO A 482 -16.65 17.19 -0.84
N GLU A 483 -15.47 16.79 -1.31
CA GLU A 483 -15.17 15.45 -1.81
C GLU A 483 -14.86 14.42 -0.70
N TRP A 484 -14.51 14.81 0.54
CA TRP A 484 -14.40 13.97 1.77
C TRP A 484 -14.05 12.53 1.45
N SER A 485 -14.86 11.51 1.74
CA SER A 485 -16.13 11.39 2.47
C SER A 485 -16.11 10.17 3.42
N GLY A 486 -17.16 9.87 4.21
CA GLY A 486 -17.16 8.70 5.12
C GLY A 486 -18.02 8.81 6.40
N PRO A 487 -17.94 7.84 7.33
CA PRO A 487 -18.55 7.95 8.66
C PRO A 487 -17.64 8.58 9.73
N ASP A 488 -16.35 8.75 9.44
CA ASP A 488 -15.33 9.19 10.40
C ASP A 488 -14.40 10.23 9.76
N TYR A 489 -14.09 11.29 10.49
CA TYR A 489 -13.27 12.43 10.04
C TYR A 489 -12.12 12.75 11.00
N GLN A 490 -11.77 11.84 11.92
CA GLN A 490 -10.71 12.06 12.89
C GLN A 490 -9.36 12.33 12.24
N MET A 491 -8.68 13.39 12.71
CA MET A 491 -7.34 13.75 12.25
C MET A 491 -6.43 14.04 13.44
N ALA A 492 -5.19 13.56 13.37
CA ALA A 492 -4.14 13.91 14.32
C ALA A 492 -2.86 14.39 13.64
N PHE A 493 -2.10 15.18 14.39
CA PHE A 493 -0.98 15.98 13.90
C PHE A 493 0.18 15.93 14.89
N GLY A 494 1.35 15.55 14.40
CA GLY A 494 2.62 15.64 15.11
C GLY A 494 3.61 16.57 14.41
N GLY A 495 4.58 17.07 15.17
CA GLY A 495 5.63 17.97 14.68
C GLY A 495 5.05 19.28 14.12
N THR A 496 5.50 19.64 12.93
CA THR A 496 5.16 20.86 12.17
C THR A 496 4.00 20.68 11.18
N SER A 497 3.25 19.56 11.28
CA SER A 497 2.21 19.21 10.32
C SER A 497 1.14 20.27 10.14
N THR A 498 0.75 20.51 8.89
CA THR A 498 -0.31 21.46 8.51
C THR A 498 -1.11 20.89 7.35
N PRO A 499 -2.30 20.31 7.54
CA PRO A 499 -3.18 19.98 6.43
C PRO A 499 -3.67 21.28 5.76
N ILE A 500 -3.91 21.22 4.46
CA ILE A 500 -4.67 22.23 3.72
C ILE A 500 -6.05 21.64 3.48
N LEU A 501 -7.06 22.18 4.16
CA LEU A 501 -8.45 21.80 3.93
C LEU A 501 -9.08 22.83 2.98
N SER A 502 -9.50 22.41 1.80
CA SER A 502 -10.05 23.28 0.76
C SER A 502 -11.53 23.00 0.48
N GLY A 503 -12.25 23.97 -0.10
CA GLY A 503 -13.63 23.82 -0.56
C GLY A 503 -14.75 23.79 0.50
N GLY A 504 -14.45 23.70 1.79
CA GLY A 504 -15.47 23.63 2.87
C GLY A 504 -16.26 24.93 3.09
N GLU A 505 -17.43 24.80 3.74
CA GLU A 505 -18.26 25.94 4.15
C GLU A 505 -17.61 26.66 5.35
N ALA A 506 -17.33 27.96 5.20
CA ALA A 506 -16.67 28.75 6.23
C ALA A 506 -17.67 29.55 7.06
N PHE A 507 -17.91 29.11 8.29
CA PHE A 507 -18.74 29.78 9.28
C PHE A 507 -17.90 30.77 10.10
N ARG A 508 -18.25 32.07 10.10
CA ARG A 508 -17.42 33.13 10.69
C ARG A 508 -18.16 33.93 11.77
N LEU A 509 -17.55 34.00 12.95
CA LEU A 509 -17.96 34.85 14.05
C LEU A 509 -16.91 35.95 14.27
N GLU A 510 -17.32 37.18 14.61
CA GLU A 510 -16.42 38.34 14.68
C GLU A 510 -16.94 39.43 15.61
N SER A 511 -16.09 39.95 16.49
CA SER A 511 -16.40 41.12 17.31
C SER A 511 -16.22 42.42 16.51
N THR A 512 -16.99 43.47 16.85
CA THR A 512 -16.74 44.85 16.37
C THR A 512 -16.17 45.75 17.44
N ASP A 513 -16.25 45.33 18.70
CA ASP A 513 -15.65 45.93 19.87
C ASP A 513 -14.45 45.11 20.36
N ALA A 514 -13.62 45.76 21.19
CA ALA A 514 -12.45 45.13 21.77
C ALA A 514 -12.79 44.45 23.10
N LEU A 515 -12.30 43.22 23.32
CA LEU A 515 -12.44 42.52 24.60
C LEU A 515 -11.51 43.16 25.65
N PRO A 516 -12.02 43.69 26.78
CA PRO A 516 -11.17 44.19 27.85
C PRO A 516 -10.46 43.05 28.59
N ALA A 517 -9.30 43.34 29.19
CA ALA A 517 -8.55 42.41 30.01
C ALA A 517 -9.42 41.75 31.11
N GLY A 518 -9.14 40.50 31.45
CA GLY A 518 -9.81 39.76 32.52
C GLY A 518 -11.28 39.43 32.29
N ASN A 519 -11.82 39.63 31.08
CA ASN A 519 -13.23 39.36 30.76
C ASN A 519 -13.40 38.10 29.93
N THR A 520 -14.51 37.39 30.16
CA THR A 520 -15.06 36.39 29.23
C THR A 520 -16.29 36.98 28.52
N LYS A 521 -16.36 36.81 27.20
CA LYS A 521 -17.47 37.23 26.33
C LYS A 521 -17.67 36.24 25.20
N TYR A 522 -18.74 36.36 24.43
CA TYR A 522 -19.06 35.42 23.35
C TYR A 522 -19.17 36.11 21.98
N LEU A 523 -18.60 35.47 20.95
CA LEU A 523 -18.65 35.91 19.56
C LEU A 523 -19.98 35.53 18.90
N ARG A 524 -20.37 36.31 17.89
CA ARG A 524 -21.56 36.13 17.06
C ARG A 524 -21.23 36.37 15.58
N VAL A 525 -22.17 36.15 14.66
CA VAL A 525 -22.06 36.61 13.26
C VAL A 525 -22.08 38.14 13.23
N ARG A 526 -20.87 38.72 13.34
CA ARG A 526 -20.52 40.14 13.28
C ARG A 526 -21.27 41.06 14.27
N GLY A 527 -20.55 41.64 15.21
CA GLY A 527 -21.08 42.74 16.05
C GLY A 527 -20.43 42.78 17.43
N PRO A 528 -21.01 43.52 18.39
CA PRO A 528 -20.45 43.58 19.74
C PRO A 528 -20.48 42.22 20.44
N PHE A 529 -19.53 42.03 21.35
CA PHE A 529 -19.44 40.89 22.24
C PHE A 529 -20.71 40.67 23.08
N GLN A 530 -21.15 39.41 23.19
CA GLN A 530 -22.25 39.01 24.06
C GLN A 530 -21.76 38.73 25.50
N THR A 531 -22.58 39.06 26.50
CA THR A 531 -22.27 38.88 27.94
C THR A 531 -22.66 37.50 28.48
N THR A 532 -23.57 36.81 27.81
CA THR A 532 -24.06 35.47 28.13
C THR A 532 -23.81 34.52 26.97
N VAL A 533 -23.89 33.21 27.21
CA VAL A 533 -24.10 32.23 26.14
C VAL A 533 -25.53 32.42 25.61
N ALA A 534 -25.70 33.43 24.76
CA ALA A 534 -26.91 33.65 23.99
C ALA A 534 -27.03 32.55 22.92
N PRO A 535 -28.23 32.33 22.34
CA PRO A 535 -28.37 31.47 21.17
C PRO A 535 -27.37 31.89 20.09
N GLY A 536 -26.61 30.90 19.62
CA GLY A 536 -25.55 31.07 18.64
C GLY A 536 -26.08 31.30 17.25
N GLU A 537 -25.16 31.32 16.28
CA GLU A 537 -25.59 31.19 14.89
C GLU A 537 -25.96 29.72 14.64
N THR A 538 -27.14 29.51 14.08
CA THR A 538 -27.73 28.19 13.85
C THR A 538 -27.06 27.50 12.67
N VAL A 539 -26.68 26.24 12.84
CA VAL A 539 -26.18 25.37 11.77
C VAL A 539 -27.31 25.15 10.75
N THR A 540 -27.13 25.71 9.54
CA THR A 540 -28.12 25.80 8.46
C THR A 540 -28.26 24.53 7.61
N SER A 541 -27.31 23.61 7.71
CA SER A 541 -27.36 22.26 7.15
C SER A 541 -26.45 21.34 7.94
N GLU A 542 -26.83 20.05 8.03
CA GLU A 542 -26.03 19.04 8.72
C GLU A 542 -24.62 18.96 8.15
N GLY A 543 -23.63 18.71 9.01
CA GLY A 543 -22.25 18.55 8.58
C GLY A 543 -21.29 18.34 9.73
N THR A 544 -20.01 18.23 9.38
CA THR A 544 -18.94 18.05 10.36
C THR A 544 -18.03 19.28 10.31
N PHE A 545 -17.92 20.00 11.42
CA PHE A 545 -16.83 20.97 11.58
C PHE A 545 -15.52 20.19 11.75
N LEU A 546 -14.46 20.66 11.09
CA LEU A 546 -13.16 19.99 11.01
C LEU A 546 -12.00 20.88 11.48
N TRP A 547 -12.13 22.20 11.32
CA TRP A 547 -11.05 23.15 11.63
C TRP A 547 -11.61 24.43 12.26
N PHE A 548 -10.91 24.92 13.27
CA PHE A 548 -11.24 26.14 14.02
C PHE A 548 -10.03 27.05 14.06
N VAL A 549 -10.16 28.25 13.49
CA VAL A 549 -9.14 29.30 13.48
C VAL A 549 -9.63 30.50 14.29
N ALA A 550 -8.89 30.85 15.33
CA ALA A 550 -9.07 32.06 16.12
C ALA A 550 -8.03 33.11 15.73
N ARG A 551 -8.44 34.36 15.58
CA ARG A 551 -7.60 35.51 15.24
C ARG A 551 -7.90 36.70 16.15
N CYS A 552 -6.90 37.52 16.42
CA CYS A 552 -7.03 38.79 17.13
C CYS A 552 -6.35 39.93 16.36
N SER A 553 -6.86 41.17 16.50
CA SER A 553 -6.27 42.37 15.87
C SER A 553 -4.99 42.86 16.56
N THR A 554 -4.85 42.57 17.84
CA THR A 554 -3.74 42.99 18.71
C THR A 554 -3.18 41.75 19.39
N SER A 555 -1.86 41.66 19.59
CA SER A 555 -1.26 40.56 20.35
C SER A 555 -1.73 40.61 21.82
N PRO A 556 -1.90 39.46 22.52
CA PRO A 556 -2.22 39.45 23.95
C PRO A 556 -1.25 40.27 24.80
N GLY A 557 0.04 40.23 24.45
CA GLY A 557 1.14 40.84 25.21
C GLY A 557 1.93 39.81 26.01
N ALA A 558 3.09 40.22 26.52
CA ALA A 558 4.02 39.31 27.21
C ALA A 558 3.38 38.68 28.47
N GLY A 559 3.38 37.34 28.53
CA GLY A 559 2.78 36.57 29.63
C GLY A 559 1.24 36.59 29.68
N GLN A 560 0.58 37.09 28.63
CA GLN A 560 -0.88 37.18 28.53
C GLN A 560 -1.43 36.24 27.46
N SER A 561 -2.74 35.98 27.48
CA SER A 561 -3.41 35.14 26.49
C SER A 561 -4.88 35.52 26.23
N PHE A 562 -5.36 35.09 25.07
CA PHE A 562 -6.77 34.99 24.72
C PHE A 562 -7.13 33.52 24.53
N THR A 563 -8.01 32.99 25.38
CA THR A 563 -8.46 31.59 25.33
C THR A 563 -9.84 31.52 24.67
N TYR A 564 -9.98 30.69 23.65
CA TYR A 564 -11.18 30.53 22.85
C TYR A 564 -11.78 29.12 23.09
N GLN A 565 -13.02 29.07 23.54
CA GLN A 565 -13.76 27.84 23.80
C GLN A 565 -14.97 27.74 22.86
N LEU A 566 -15.10 26.63 22.15
CA LEU A 566 -16.29 26.33 21.35
C LEU A 566 -17.43 25.86 22.27
N TYR A 567 -18.66 26.22 21.94
CA TYR A 567 -19.88 25.77 22.60
C TYR A 567 -20.92 25.31 21.55
N SER A 568 -21.69 24.28 21.90
CA SER A 568 -22.89 23.83 21.18
C SER A 568 -24.05 23.75 22.14
N ASN A 569 -25.17 24.40 21.82
CA ASN A 569 -26.39 24.41 22.65
C ASN A 569 -26.11 24.71 24.14
N GLY A 570 -25.18 25.62 24.42
CA GLY A 570 -24.76 26.01 25.78
C GLY A 570 -23.66 25.15 26.42
N ALA A 571 -23.38 23.94 25.91
CA ALA A 571 -22.34 23.06 26.43
C ALA A 571 -20.97 23.34 25.77
N ALA A 572 -19.90 23.35 26.55
CA ALA A 572 -18.53 23.50 26.03
C ALA A 572 -18.10 22.25 25.24
N LEU A 573 -17.40 22.45 24.12
CA LEU A 573 -16.95 21.41 23.20
C LEU A 573 -15.45 21.42 22.98
N GLY A 574 -14.82 20.25 23.15
CA GLY A 574 -13.39 20.07 22.95
C GLY A 574 -12.52 20.92 23.89
N SER A 575 -11.21 20.83 23.70
CA SER A 575 -10.25 21.67 24.42
C SER A 575 -10.26 23.10 23.85
N PRO A 576 -10.11 24.14 24.69
CA PRO A 576 -9.97 25.49 24.21
C PRO A 576 -8.61 25.71 23.52
N ILE A 577 -8.57 26.61 22.54
CA ILE A 577 -7.32 27.09 21.92
C ILE A 577 -6.92 28.44 22.50
N ALA A 578 -5.62 28.72 22.57
CA ALA A 578 -5.13 29.99 23.11
C ALA A 578 -4.15 30.69 22.16
N ILE A 579 -4.35 31.99 21.97
CA ILE A 579 -3.32 32.89 21.43
C ILE A 579 -2.60 33.46 22.65
N SER A 580 -1.30 33.25 22.77
CA SER A 580 -0.52 33.58 23.99
C SER A 580 0.77 34.31 23.65
N GLY A 581 1.17 35.27 24.49
CA GLY A 581 2.40 36.03 24.34
C GLY A 581 2.29 37.24 23.39
N ASP A 582 3.40 37.94 23.22
CA ASP A 582 3.49 39.07 22.30
C ASP A 582 3.82 38.60 20.87
N GLY A 583 3.48 39.41 19.86
CA GLY A 583 3.68 39.11 18.44
C GLY A 583 2.77 38.01 17.85
N ASN A 584 1.95 37.34 18.66
CA ASN A 584 1.05 36.27 18.22
C ASN A 584 -0.38 36.78 17.98
N TYR A 585 -0.95 36.45 16.81
CA TYR A 585 -2.23 36.98 16.33
C TYR A 585 -3.25 35.89 15.91
N GLU A 586 -2.83 34.62 15.89
CA GLU A 586 -3.63 33.50 15.40
C GLU A 586 -3.34 32.24 16.22
N ALA A 587 -4.38 31.43 16.44
CA ALA A 587 -4.27 30.07 16.91
C ALA A 587 -5.30 29.23 16.16
N SER A 588 -5.02 27.94 15.95
CA SER A 588 -5.99 27.04 15.36
C SER A 588 -5.94 25.65 15.99
N ALA A 589 -7.07 24.94 15.94
CA ALA A 589 -7.13 23.51 16.22
C ALA A 589 -8.03 22.83 15.18
N TYR A 590 -7.75 21.56 14.95
CA TYR A 590 -8.68 20.67 14.29
C TYR A 590 -9.59 20.07 15.35
N LEU A 591 -10.88 20.06 15.07
CA LEU A 591 -11.91 19.53 15.95
C LEU A 591 -12.92 18.81 15.08
N VAL A 592 -13.34 17.61 15.49
CA VAL A 592 -14.38 16.85 14.80
C VAL A 592 -15.67 17.01 15.59
N LEU A 593 -16.56 17.85 15.07
CA LEU A 593 -17.88 18.08 15.63
C LEU A 593 -18.94 17.82 14.56
N ALA A 594 -19.63 16.69 14.68
CA ALA A 594 -20.88 16.47 13.97
C ALA A 594 -21.95 17.42 14.54
N ALA A 595 -22.53 18.26 13.69
CA ALA A 595 -23.60 19.18 14.07
C ALA A 595 -24.85 18.89 13.22
N SER A 596 -25.95 18.55 13.89
CA SER A 596 -27.27 18.45 13.27
C SER A 596 -27.80 19.82 12.86
N LEU A 597 -28.72 19.83 11.90
CA LEU A 597 -29.49 21.01 11.51
C LEU A 597 -30.18 21.60 12.76
N GLY A 598 -30.07 22.91 12.96
CA GLY A 598 -30.67 23.58 14.11
C GLY A 598 -29.79 23.64 15.36
N VAL A 599 -28.61 23.01 15.39
CA VAL A 599 -27.63 23.18 16.48
C VAL A 599 -27.09 24.62 16.48
N GLU A 600 -26.97 25.24 17.65
CA GLU A 600 -26.43 26.59 17.80
C GLU A 600 -24.97 26.56 18.21
N ILE A 601 -24.11 27.25 17.45
CA ILE A 601 -22.66 27.29 17.69
C ILE A 601 -22.22 28.68 18.16
N VAL A 602 -21.46 28.72 19.25
CA VAL A 602 -20.92 29.93 19.88
C VAL A 602 -19.44 29.74 20.19
N VAL A 603 -18.64 30.80 20.08
CA VAL A 603 -17.26 30.82 20.59
C VAL A 603 -17.14 31.80 21.74
N GLY A 604 -16.85 31.30 22.94
CA GLY A 604 -16.46 32.12 24.09
C GLY A 604 -14.99 32.50 23.99
N VAL A 605 -14.67 33.75 24.33
CA VAL A 605 -13.32 34.31 24.36
C VAL A 605 -13.06 34.87 25.75
N THR A 606 -11.99 34.40 26.39
CA THR A 606 -11.53 34.82 27.71
C THR A 606 -10.17 35.50 27.58
N ALA A 607 -10.09 36.77 27.96
CA ALA A 607 -8.83 37.51 28.03
C ALA A 607 -8.20 37.36 29.42
N SER A 608 -6.89 37.12 29.49
CA SER A 608 -6.16 37.14 30.76
C SER A 608 -6.13 38.55 31.39
N GLY A 609 -5.84 38.63 32.70
CA GLY A 609 -6.04 39.85 33.50
C GLY A 609 -5.23 41.08 33.08
N GLY A 610 -4.18 40.93 32.28
CA GLY A 610 -3.40 42.04 31.70
C GLY A 610 -3.33 42.03 30.18
N ALA A 611 -4.17 41.24 29.48
CA ALA A 611 -4.14 41.16 28.02
C ALA A 611 -4.55 42.48 27.36
N ASN A 612 -3.90 42.82 26.24
CA ASN A 612 -4.28 43.99 25.45
C ASN A 612 -5.73 43.91 24.98
N ALA A 613 -6.41 45.06 24.86
CA ALA A 613 -7.73 45.11 24.25
C ALA A 613 -7.63 44.79 22.74
N SER A 614 -8.39 43.80 22.27
CA SER A 614 -8.36 43.34 20.88
C SER A 614 -9.75 43.06 20.32
N ILE A 615 -9.92 43.26 19.01
CA ILE A 615 -11.02 42.66 18.24
C ILE A 615 -10.67 41.20 17.97
N HIS A 616 -11.67 40.33 17.88
CA HIS A 616 -11.49 38.88 17.71
C HIS A 616 -12.35 38.33 16.56
N ARG A 617 -11.81 37.34 15.84
CA ARG A 617 -12.52 36.59 14.80
C ARG A 617 -12.32 35.09 15.02
N ALA A 618 -13.40 34.34 14.92
CA ALA A 618 -13.40 32.89 14.83
C ALA A 618 -13.85 32.48 13.42
N THR A 619 -13.18 31.52 12.80
CA THR A 619 -13.63 30.86 11.57
C THR A 619 -13.65 29.36 11.83
N LEU A 620 -14.81 28.74 11.64
CA LEU A 620 -15.01 27.30 11.68
C LEU A 620 -15.19 26.83 10.24
N LEU A 621 -14.39 25.86 9.80
CA LEU A 621 -14.54 25.22 8.51
C LEU A 621 -15.35 23.93 8.68
N LYS A 622 -16.48 23.89 7.99
CA LYS A 622 -17.41 22.77 7.92
C LYS A 622 -17.23 22.03 6.59
N ARG A 623 -17.44 20.72 6.63
CA ARG A 623 -17.77 19.88 5.48
C ARG A 623 -19.28 19.70 5.38
#